data_AF-A2XFH0-F1
#
_entry.id   AF-A2XFH0-F1
#
_cell.length_a   1.000
_cell.length_b   1.000
_cell.length_c   1.000
_cell.angle_alpha   90.00
_cell.angle_beta   90.00
_cell.angle_gamma   90.00
#
_symmetry.space_group_name_H-M   'P 1'
#
loop_
_entity.id
_entity.type
_entity.pdbx_description
1 polymer ?
#
loop_
_entity_poly.entity_id
_entity_poly.type
_entity_poly.pdbx_seq_one_letter_code
_entity_poly.pdbx_strand_id
1 'polypeptide(L)'
;MPLFCKHGAGFLAVAVSTSIVFLLLLHAFSLPASALSFGLARRHRKDAAVSCDVFSGSWVRDDGGGGAAAYTGYNCPVIDAEFNCQLYGRPDSDYLRYRWKPAGCELPRFDGADFLTRMKGKTVMFVGDSLGRNQWESLICLLHAAAPQSPAQLVSVDPLYTYKFLEYGLVVSFYRAPYLVDIGVAQGKKVLWLDDISENGEAWRGADVLSFNSGHWWTHTGTLQGWDYMGADGRYYEDMDRMVAFQRGMATWANWVDANVDPAKTRVFFQSMSPTHYSSKEWANPVSKNCYGETAPAAAAAAAAGLNATTAQATSGQDQVIQATLRSMKSPVRLLDISALSALRKDAHPSVYSGDLSPAQRANPGGGSADCSHWCLPGLPDTWNQLFYALLFYQ
;
A
#
# COMPACT_ATOMS: atom_id res chain seq x y z
N MET A 1 -62.75 -7.12 -23.95
CA MET A 1 -63.96 -7.79 -24.49
C MET A 1 -64.32 -7.10 -25.79
N PRO A 2 -64.93 -7.76 -26.79
CA PRO A 2 -65.41 -9.16 -26.85
C PRO A 2 -64.56 -10.00 -27.86
N LEU A 3 -64.78 -11.27 -28.21
CA LEU A 3 -65.32 -12.47 -27.54
C LEU A 3 -64.84 -13.75 -28.28
N PHE A 4 -64.90 -14.88 -27.58
CA PHE A 4 -65.07 -16.25 -28.09
C PHE A 4 -63.95 -17.06 -28.79
N CYS A 5 -64.15 -18.36 -28.65
CA CYS A 5 -63.28 -19.53 -28.87
C CYS A 5 -64.16 -20.64 -29.51
N LYS A 6 -63.63 -21.86 -29.70
CA LYS A 6 -64.27 -23.13 -30.18
C LYS A 6 -64.27 -23.32 -31.71
N HIS A 7 -64.16 -24.54 -32.28
CA HIS A 7 -63.93 -25.95 -31.86
C HIS A 7 -63.25 -26.68 -33.07
N GLY A 8 -62.80 -27.94 -33.06
CA GLY A 8 -62.87 -29.07 -32.12
C GLY A 8 -61.70 -30.07 -32.38
N ALA A 9 -61.43 -31.11 -31.58
CA ALA A 9 -62.23 -32.30 -31.22
C ALA A 9 -61.82 -33.55 -32.05
N GLY A 10 -61.38 -34.62 -31.39
CA GLY A 10 -60.95 -35.87 -32.05
C GLY A 10 -60.17 -36.82 -31.13
N PHE A 11 -60.87 -37.47 -30.20
CA PHE A 11 -60.31 -38.58 -29.38
C PHE A 11 -60.18 -39.87 -30.21
N LEU A 12 -59.17 -40.69 -29.93
CA LEU A 12 -59.41 -42.11 -29.61
C LEU A 12 -58.23 -42.68 -28.81
N ALA A 13 -58.52 -43.52 -27.81
CA ALA A 13 -57.53 -44.25 -27.01
C ALA A 13 -57.97 -45.71 -26.86
N VAL A 14 -57.02 -46.65 -26.90
CA VAL A 14 -57.12 -48.02 -26.34
C VAL A 14 -55.71 -48.44 -25.86
N ALA A 15 -55.62 -49.26 -24.80
CA ALA A 15 -54.40 -49.60 -24.06
C ALA A 15 -54.09 -51.13 -24.05
N VAL A 16 -53.34 -51.62 -23.03
CA VAL A 16 -53.07 -53.05 -22.65
C VAL A 16 -51.86 -53.69 -23.40
N SER A 17 -50.89 -54.45 -22.86
CA SER A 17 -50.54 -55.11 -21.55
C SER A 17 -48.99 -55.27 -21.43
N THR A 18 -48.27 -55.27 -20.29
CA THR A 18 -47.95 -56.33 -19.28
C THR A 18 -47.62 -57.77 -19.79
N SER A 19 -46.71 -58.60 -19.22
CA SER A 19 -45.57 -58.46 -18.26
C SER A 19 -44.77 -59.80 -18.09
N ILE A 20 -43.53 -59.77 -17.54
CA ILE A 20 -42.70 -60.93 -17.02
C ILE A 20 -42.06 -61.82 -18.15
N VAL A 21 -40.79 -62.30 -18.14
CA VAL A 21 -40.05 -63.32 -17.33
C VAL A 21 -38.53 -63.00 -17.47
N PHE A 22 -37.69 -62.75 -16.44
CA PHE A 22 -37.01 -63.62 -15.46
C PHE A 22 -36.09 -64.76 -16.00
N LEU A 23 -34.91 -64.93 -15.38
CA LEU A 23 -33.99 -66.09 -15.49
C LEU A 23 -33.35 -66.47 -16.86
N LEU A 24 -32.17 -65.90 -17.12
CA LEU A 24 -31.00 -66.72 -17.49
C LEU A 24 -29.84 -66.35 -16.57
N LEU A 25 -29.58 -67.24 -15.60
CA LEU A 25 -28.53 -67.16 -14.60
C LEU A 25 -27.29 -67.93 -15.07
N LEU A 26 -26.14 -67.64 -14.43
CA LEU A 26 -24.92 -68.46 -14.42
C LEU A 26 -24.09 -68.52 -15.72
N HIS A 27 -23.15 -67.58 -15.86
CA HIS A 27 -21.74 -67.89 -16.12
C HIS A 27 -20.87 -66.97 -15.22
N ALA A 28 -20.42 -67.51 -14.08
CA ALA A 28 -19.29 -66.98 -13.30
C ALA A 28 -18.01 -67.70 -13.79
N PHE A 29 -16.75 -67.28 -13.59
CA PHE A 29 -16.09 -66.23 -12.80
C PHE A 29 -15.14 -65.44 -13.78
N SER A 30 -14.47 -64.31 -13.50
CA SER A 30 -13.65 -63.93 -12.33
C SER A 30 -13.28 -62.42 -12.30
N LEU A 31 -12.99 -61.90 -11.11
CA LEU A 31 -12.57 -60.53 -10.74
C LEU A 31 -11.11 -60.20 -11.18
N PRO A 32 -10.60 -58.92 -11.19
CA PRO A 32 -10.85 -57.79 -10.26
C PRO A 32 -11.33 -56.48 -10.92
N ALA A 33 -12.13 -55.60 -10.29
CA ALA A 33 -11.96 -54.92 -8.99
C ALA A 33 -10.77 -53.92 -8.92
N SER A 34 -10.89 -52.78 -9.61
CA SER A 34 -10.33 -51.47 -9.19
C SER A 34 -10.85 -50.32 -10.07
N ALA A 35 -12.07 -49.86 -9.82
CA ALA A 35 -12.61 -48.62 -10.37
C ALA A 35 -13.14 -47.76 -9.21
N LEU A 36 -12.22 -47.18 -8.43
CA LEU A 36 -12.57 -46.25 -7.37
C LEU A 36 -12.93 -44.89 -7.97
N SER A 37 -14.24 -44.61 -7.98
CA SER A 37 -14.79 -43.30 -8.33
C SER A 37 -14.35 -42.23 -7.33
N PHE A 38 -13.24 -41.54 -7.61
CA PHE A 38 -12.93 -40.28 -6.94
C PHE A 38 -13.65 -39.11 -7.62
N GLY A 39 -14.95 -39.02 -7.36
CA GLY A 39 -15.63 -37.74 -7.45
C GLY A 39 -14.97 -36.79 -6.46
N LEU A 40 -14.27 -35.76 -6.97
CA LEU A 40 -13.71 -34.67 -6.17
C LEU A 40 -14.85 -33.81 -5.61
N ALA A 41 -15.54 -34.36 -4.60
CA ALA A 41 -16.31 -33.59 -3.66
C ALA A 41 -15.34 -32.62 -2.98
N ARG A 42 -15.26 -31.40 -3.54
CA ARG A 42 -14.47 -30.29 -3.00
C ARG A 42 -15.10 -29.89 -1.68
N ARG A 43 -14.74 -30.64 -0.63
CA ARG A 43 -15.12 -30.41 0.75
C ARG A 43 -14.59 -29.03 1.11
N HIS A 44 -15.43 -28.01 0.97
CA HIS A 44 -15.22 -26.73 1.64
C HIS A 44 -15.30 -27.02 3.14
N ARG A 45 -14.17 -27.45 3.71
CA ARG A 45 -13.89 -27.12 5.08
C ARG A 45 -13.96 -25.60 5.15
N LYS A 46 -14.82 -25.10 6.02
CA LYS A 46 -14.52 -23.84 6.72
C LYS A 46 -13.35 -24.14 7.66
N ASP A 47 -12.17 -24.40 7.08
CA ASP A 47 -10.94 -24.13 7.81
C ASP A 47 -11.01 -22.62 8.07
N ALA A 48 -10.96 -22.21 9.33
CA ALA A 48 -10.92 -20.79 9.66
C ALA A 48 -9.73 -20.21 8.92
N ALA A 49 -9.98 -19.27 8.00
CA ALA A 49 -8.92 -18.73 7.15
C ALA A 49 -7.87 -18.10 8.06
N VAL A 50 -6.73 -18.77 8.20
CA VAL A 50 -5.57 -18.22 8.90
C VAL A 50 -5.15 -17.03 8.06
N SER A 51 -5.50 -15.84 8.53
CA SER A 51 -5.11 -14.58 7.89
C SER A 51 -3.60 -14.60 7.74
N CYS A 52 -3.10 -14.60 6.51
CA CYS A 52 -1.66 -14.56 6.30
C CYS A 52 -1.16 -13.19 6.71
N ASP A 53 -0.26 -13.18 7.69
CA ASP A 53 0.60 -12.03 7.93
C ASP A 53 1.53 -11.86 6.71
N VAL A 54 1.22 -10.85 5.90
CA VAL A 54 2.00 -10.47 4.71
C VAL A 54 3.19 -9.56 5.05
N PHE A 55 3.33 -9.11 6.30
CA PHE A 55 4.35 -8.18 6.77
C PHE A 55 5.51 -8.86 7.52
N SER A 56 5.33 -10.11 7.97
CA SER A 56 6.42 -10.97 8.46
C SER A 56 7.01 -11.84 7.34
N GLY A 57 8.31 -11.75 7.10
CA GLY A 57 8.95 -12.39 5.95
C GLY A 57 10.41 -11.99 5.75
N SER A 58 10.89 -12.08 4.51
CA SER A 58 12.25 -11.68 4.13
C SER A 58 12.32 -11.08 2.72
N TRP A 59 13.35 -10.27 2.48
CA TRP A 59 13.71 -9.84 1.13
C TRP A 59 14.49 -10.94 0.42
N VAL A 60 14.01 -11.34 -0.76
CA VAL A 60 14.67 -12.32 -1.62
C VAL A 60 15.05 -11.66 -2.95
N ARG A 61 16.23 -11.99 -3.45
CA ARG A 61 16.69 -11.53 -4.76
C ARG A 61 15.96 -12.33 -5.86
N ASP A 62 15.55 -11.65 -6.92
CA ASP A 62 14.80 -12.22 -8.05
C ASP A 62 15.56 -12.00 -9.37
N ASP A 63 16.62 -12.80 -9.56
CA ASP A 63 17.44 -12.77 -10.79
C ASP A 63 16.78 -13.51 -11.98
N GLY A 64 15.56 -14.07 -11.81
CA GLY A 64 14.89 -14.93 -12.78
C GLY A 64 14.11 -14.21 -13.89
N GLY A 65 14.41 -12.93 -14.16
CA GLY A 65 13.71 -12.10 -15.16
C GLY A 65 12.32 -11.59 -14.72
N GLY A 66 11.60 -12.34 -13.87
CA GLY A 66 10.35 -11.91 -13.22
C GLY A 66 10.53 -10.87 -12.09
N GLY A 67 11.77 -10.47 -11.81
CA GLY A 67 12.15 -9.40 -10.89
C GLY A 67 12.45 -8.05 -11.55
N ALA A 68 12.22 -7.91 -12.87
CA ALA A 68 12.33 -6.61 -13.52
C ALA A 68 11.23 -5.66 -12.98
N ALA A 69 11.61 -4.41 -12.67
CA ALA A 69 10.65 -3.38 -12.31
C ALA A 69 9.64 -3.16 -13.44
N ALA A 70 8.36 -2.98 -13.11
CA ALA A 70 7.30 -2.81 -14.11
C ALA A 70 7.47 -1.53 -14.95
N TYR A 71 8.20 -0.54 -14.43
CA TYR A 71 8.54 0.72 -15.08
C TYR A 71 9.99 1.11 -14.78
N THR A 72 10.41 2.26 -15.30
CA THR A 72 11.71 2.89 -15.07
C THR A 72 11.50 4.37 -14.75
N GLY A 73 12.50 5.02 -14.15
CA GLY A 73 12.50 6.47 -13.92
C GLY A 73 12.31 7.31 -15.19
N TYR A 74 12.53 6.74 -16.38
CA TYR A 74 12.45 7.43 -17.66
C TYR A 74 11.08 7.37 -18.35
N ASN A 75 10.18 6.46 -17.93
CA ASN A 75 8.93 6.19 -18.65
C ASN A 75 7.64 6.33 -17.81
N CYS A 76 7.74 6.82 -16.57
CA CYS A 76 6.58 7.24 -15.79
C CYS A 76 6.48 8.79 -15.77
N PRO A 77 5.31 9.38 -16.09
CA PRO A 77 5.19 10.83 -16.29
C PRO A 77 5.02 11.66 -15.00
N VAL A 78 5.02 11.04 -13.81
CA VAL A 78 4.71 11.71 -12.54
C VAL A 78 5.77 11.59 -11.44
N ILE A 79 6.92 10.97 -11.71
CA ILE A 79 7.96 10.81 -10.67
C ILE A 79 8.60 12.16 -10.40
N ASP A 80 8.44 12.66 -9.18
CA ASP A 80 9.06 13.89 -8.71
C ASP A 80 10.59 13.79 -8.71
N ALA A 81 11.24 14.96 -8.79
CA ALA A 81 12.68 15.08 -8.92
C ALA A 81 13.43 14.44 -7.73
N GLU A 82 12.82 14.46 -6.55
CA GLU A 82 13.34 13.87 -5.30
C GLU A 82 13.47 12.34 -5.38
N PHE A 83 12.56 11.67 -6.09
CA PHE A 83 12.46 10.20 -6.11
C PHE A 83 13.05 9.54 -7.37
N ASN A 84 13.36 10.31 -8.42
CA ASN A 84 13.78 9.78 -9.71
C ASN A 84 15.28 9.45 -9.81
N CYS A 85 15.74 8.50 -9.01
CA CYS A 85 17.15 8.14 -8.88
C CYS A 85 17.83 7.76 -10.21
N GLN A 86 17.11 7.09 -11.11
CA GLN A 86 17.64 6.71 -12.42
C GLN A 86 17.90 7.94 -13.29
N LEU A 87 16.97 8.91 -13.33
CA LEU A 87 17.14 10.17 -14.06
C LEU A 87 18.31 11.00 -13.51
N TYR A 88 18.51 11.00 -12.18
CA TYR A 88 19.55 11.78 -11.52
C TYR A 88 20.87 11.03 -11.30
N GLY A 89 21.11 9.98 -12.10
CA GLY A 89 22.44 9.40 -12.28
C GLY A 89 22.86 8.38 -11.23
N ARG A 90 21.92 7.73 -10.55
CA ARG A 90 22.23 6.58 -9.68
C ARG A 90 22.88 5.45 -10.51
N PRO A 91 24.11 5.01 -10.17
CA PRO A 91 24.88 4.10 -11.03
C PRO A 91 24.52 2.62 -10.86
N ASP A 92 23.94 2.24 -9.71
CA ASP A 92 23.53 0.87 -9.41
C ASP A 92 22.02 0.67 -9.64
N SER A 93 21.62 -0.58 -9.89
CA SER A 93 20.21 -0.98 -10.08
C SER A 93 19.84 -2.25 -9.30
N ASP A 94 20.75 -2.80 -8.49
CA ASP A 94 20.53 -4.05 -7.78
C ASP A 94 19.46 -3.94 -6.69
N TYR A 95 19.22 -2.73 -6.16
CA TYR A 95 18.12 -2.43 -5.24
C TYR A 95 16.73 -2.75 -5.85
N LEU A 96 16.59 -2.77 -7.18
CA LEU A 96 15.35 -3.14 -7.87
C LEU A 96 15.11 -4.65 -7.92
N ARG A 97 16.14 -5.47 -7.68
CA ARG A 97 16.09 -6.94 -7.83
C ARG A 97 15.60 -7.66 -6.58
N TYR A 98 15.13 -6.93 -5.57
CA TYR A 98 14.66 -7.51 -4.31
C TYR A 98 13.14 -7.44 -4.24
N ARG A 99 12.51 -8.61 -4.03
CA ARG A 99 11.07 -8.72 -3.74
C ARG A 99 10.85 -9.16 -2.30
N TRP A 100 9.75 -8.71 -1.71
CA TRP A 100 9.32 -9.20 -0.42
C TRP A 100 8.70 -10.59 -0.54
N LYS A 101 9.07 -11.50 0.36
CA LYS A 101 8.47 -12.83 0.50
C LYS A 101 7.95 -13.01 1.93
N PRO A 102 6.63 -13.03 2.17
CA PRO A 102 6.07 -13.39 3.46
C PRO A 102 6.46 -14.81 3.89
N ALA A 103 6.56 -15.04 5.20
CA ALA A 103 6.93 -16.35 5.74
C ALA A 103 5.78 -17.38 5.66
N GLY A 104 4.53 -16.93 5.79
CA GLY A 104 3.34 -17.79 5.89
C GLY A 104 2.56 -18.01 4.60
N CYS A 105 2.82 -17.26 3.53
CA CYS A 105 2.12 -17.38 2.25
C CYS A 105 2.91 -16.77 1.08
N GLU A 106 2.45 -17.02 -0.15
CA GLU A 106 2.91 -16.28 -1.32
C GLU A 106 2.07 -15.02 -1.51
N LEU A 107 2.75 -13.88 -1.68
CA LEU A 107 2.12 -12.58 -1.96
C LEU A 107 1.71 -12.53 -3.45
N PRO A 108 0.47 -12.15 -3.80
CA PRO A 108 0.10 -11.97 -5.20
C PRO A 108 1.00 -10.92 -5.84
N ARG A 109 1.49 -11.18 -7.06
CA ARG A 109 2.18 -10.15 -7.86
C ARG A 109 1.20 -9.02 -8.12
N PHE A 110 1.70 -7.78 -8.15
CA PHE A 110 0.87 -6.63 -8.52
C PHE A 110 0.45 -6.78 -9.99
N ASP A 111 -0.85 -6.73 -10.25
CA ASP A 111 -1.42 -6.72 -11.59
C ASP A 111 -2.16 -5.39 -11.79
N GLY A 112 -1.54 -4.50 -12.58
CA GLY A 112 -2.11 -3.18 -12.85
C GLY A 112 -3.37 -3.23 -13.69
N ALA A 113 -3.54 -4.22 -14.56
CA ALA A 113 -4.74 -4.37 -15.39
C ALA A 113 -5.93 -4.86 -14.54
N ASP A 114 -5.70 -5.79 -13.61
CA ASP A 114 -6.68 -6.19 -12.60
C ASP A 114 -7.04 -5.01 -11.68
N PHE A 115 -6.06 -4.26 -11.17
CA PHE A 115 -6.30 -3.06 -10.35
C PHE A 115 -7.17 -2.04 -11.09
N LEU A 116 -6.78 -1.65 -12.31
CA LEU A 116 -7.52 -0.70 -13.16
C LEU A 116 -8.96 -1.17 -13.42
N THR A 117 -9.15 -2.48 -13.63
CA THR A 117 -10.46 -3.08 -13.88
C THR A 117 -11.34 -3.08 -12.63
N ARG A 118 -10.80 -3.47 -11.46
CA ARG A 118 -11.54 -3.49 -10.18
C ARG A 118 -11.86 -2.11 -9.64
N MET A 119 -11.01 -1.12 -9.92
CA MET A 119 -11.17 0.27 -9.50
C MET A 119 -11.80 1.15 -10.59
N LYS A 120 -12.46 0.54 -11.59
CA LYS A 120 -13.16 1.28 -12.64
C LYS A 120 -14.23 2.21 -12.04
N GLY A 121 -14.12 3.50 -12.32
CA GLY A 121 -15.01 4.55 -11.82
C GLY A 121 -14.85 4.89 -10.33
N LYS A 122 -13.79 4.45 -9.67
CA LYS A 122 -13.52 4.66 -8.24
C LYS A 122 -12.43 5.70 -7.97
N THR A 123 -12.36 6.18 -6.73
CA THR A 123 -11.31 7.07 -6.22
C THR A 123 -10.45 6.38 -5.16
N VAL A 124 -9.14 6.36 -5.37
CA VAL A 124 -8.12 6.00 -4.39
C VAL A 124 -7.40 7.29 -3.97
N MET A 125 -7.49 7.66 -2.71
CA MET A 125 -6.85 8.87 -2.18
C MET A 125 -5.82 8.50 -1.11
N PHE A 126 -4.57 8.86 -1.38
CA PHE A 126 -3.51 8.91 -0.38
C PHE A 126 -3.62 10.23 0.39
N VAL A 127 -3.40 10.21 1.69
CA VAL A 127 -3.49 11.39 2.54
C VAL A 127 -2.34 11.37 3.53
N GLY A 128 -1.55 12.45 3.59
CA GLY A 128 -0.49 12.52 4.59
C GLY A 128 0.73 13.36 4.21
N ASP A 129 1.90 12.83 4.55
CA ASP A 129 3.20 13.45 4.32
C ASP A 129 3.84 13.00 2.98
N SER A 130 5.10 13.39 2.76
CA SER A 130 5.83 13.11 1.53
C SER A 130 6.06 11.62 1.26
N LEU A 131 5.98 10.75 2.27
CA LEU A 131 6.06 9.29 2.07
C LEU A 131 4.74 8.73 1.52
N GLY A 132 3.60 9.36 1.85
CA GLY A 132 2.32 9.10 1.21
C GLY A 132 2.33 9.51 -0.28
N ARG A 133 2.96 10.65 -0.60
CA ARG A 133 3.20 11.09 -1.99
C ARG A 133 4.10 10.11 -2.76
N ASN A 134 5.20 9.66 -2.15
CA ASN A 134 6.13 8.70 -2.73
C ASN A 134 5.46 7.34 -3.01
N GLN A 135 4.51 6.89 -2.18
CA GLN A 135 3.66 5.73 -2.49
C GLN A 135 2.62 6.00 -3.59
N TRP A 136 2.01 7.18 -3.60
CA TRP A 136 1.03 7.60 -4.61
C TRP A 136 1.62 7.63 -6.03
N GLU A 137 2.81 8.20 -6.21
CA GLU A 137 3.53 8.22 -7.49
C GLU A 137 3.89 6.80 -7.96
N SER A 138 4.40 5.95 -7.07
CA SER A 138 4.64 4.53 -7.35
C SER A 138 3.39 3.83 -7.89
N LEU A 139 2.23 4.04 -7.26
CA LEU A 139 0.99 3.40 -7.71
C LEU A 139 0.61 3.89 -9.12
N ILE A 140 0.72 5.19 -9.40
CA ILE A 140 0.47 5.72 -10.74
C ILE A 140 1.43 5.10 -11.75
N CYS A 141 2.72 4.97 -11.44
CA CYS A 141 3.70 4.38 -12.34
C CYS A 141 3.43 2.88 -12.62
N LEU A 142 3.07 2.11 -11.60
CA LEU A 142 2.66 0.70 -11.75
C LEU A 142 1.42 0.54 -12.63
N LEU A 143 0.42 1.43 -12.48
CA LEU A 143 -0.80 1.43 -13.29
C LEU A 143 -0.54 1.93 -14.72
N HIS A 144 0.30 2.96 -14.90
CA HIS A 144 0.71 3.48 -16.20
C HIS A 144 1.49 2.44 -17.01
N ALA A 145 2.35 1.64 -16.36
CA ALA A 145 3.04 0.53 -17.00
C ALA A 145 2.08 -0.55 -17.55
N ALA A 146 0.95 -0.79 -16.87
CA ALA A 146 -0.07 -1.75 -17.31
C ALA A 146 -0.98 -1.20 -18.41
N ALA A 147 -1.18 0.12 -18.49
CA ALA A 147 -2.01 0.79 -19.50
C ALA A 147 -1.33 2.05 -20.08
N PRO A 148 -0.16 1.92 -20.75
CA PRO A 148 0.65 3.08 -21.18
C PRO A 148 0.00 3.91 -22.30
N GLN A 149 -1.03 3.36 -22.95
CA GLN A 149 -1.80 4.05 -23.98
C GLN A 149 -3.14 4.62 -23.46
N SER A 150 -3.52 4.35 -22.21
CA SER A 150 -4.74 4.94 -21.61
C SER A 150 -4.54 6.45 -21.51
N PRO A 151 -5.44 7.28 -22.10
CA PRO A 151 -5.43 8.71 -21.88
C PRO A 151 -5.53 9.02 -20.39
N ALA A 152 -4.77 10.02 -19.93
CA ALA A 152 -4.73 10.41 -18.53
C ALA A 152 -4.79 11.93 -18.35
N GLN A 153 -5.28 12.36 -17.19
CA GLN A 153 -5.32 13.75 -16.78
C GLN A 153 -4.60 13.91 -15.44
N LEU A 154 -3.59 14.78 -15.39
CA LEU A 154 -2.93 15.21 -14.16
C LEU A 154 -3.41 16.62 -13.79
N VAL A 155 -3.80 16.82 -12.53
CA VAL A 155 -4.09 18.11 -11.91
C VAL A 155 -3.25 18.21 -10.64
N SER A 156 -2.34 19.18 -10.58
CA SER A 156 -1.41 19.38 -9.46
C SER A 156 -1.67 20.73 -8.82
N VAL A 157 -2.54 20.76 -7.81
CA VAL A 157 -2.92 21.99 -7.09
C VAL A 157 -2.84 21.71 -5.60
N ASP A 158 -1.81 22.21 -4.92
CA ASP A 158 -1.65 22.02 -3.46
C ASP A 158 -2.92 22.51 -2.72
N PRO A 159 -3.50 21.71 -1.80
CA PRO A 159 -2.99 20.45 -1.25
C PRO A 159 -3.40 19.17 -2.02
N LEU A 160 -4.25 19.23 -3.05
CA LEU A 160 -4.82 18.06 -3.75
C LEU A 160 -4.21 17.83 -5.15
N TYR A 161 -3.44 16.75 -5.27
CA TYR A 161 -2.86 16.25 -6.51
C TYR A 161 -3.70 15.09 -7.02
N THR A 162 -4.04 15.07 -8.31
CA THR A 162 -4.97 14.09 -8.90
C THR A 162 -4.46 13.59 -10.24
N TYR A 163 -4.30 12.27 -10.37
CA TYR A 163 -4.07 11.58 -11.63
C TYR A 163 -5.27 10.71 -11.98
N LYS A 164 -5.87 10.92 -13.15
CA LYS A 164 -7.07 10.21 -13.60
C LYS A 164 -6.79 9.39 -14.85
N PHE A 165 -6.99 8.08 -14.78
CA PHE A 165 -6.98 7.16 -15.92
C PHE A 165 -8.33 7.23 -16.63
N LEU A 166 -8.41 7.93 -17.77
CA LEU A 166 -9.69 8.34 -18.37
C LEU A 166 -10.50 7.15 -18.91
N GLU A 167 -9.86 6.13 -19.46
CA GLU A 167 -10.52 4.91 -19.98
C GLU A 167 -11.22 4.11 -18.86
N TYR A 168 -10.62 4.11 -17.67
CA TYR A 168 -11.13 3.41 -16.49
C TYR A 168 -12.00 4.32 -15.61
N GLY A 169 -11.95 5.64 -15.80
CA GLY A 169 -12.55 6.60 -14.87
C GLY A 169 -11.95 6.55 -13.46
N LEU A 170 -10.86 5.82 -13.24
CA LEU A 170 -10.16 5.71 -11.96
C LEU A 170 -9.44 7.02 -11.65
N VAL A 171 -9.67 7.54 -10.45
CA VAL A 171 -8.94 8.67 -9.86
C VAL A 171 -7.97 8.14 -8.81
N VAL A 172 -6.69 8.48 -8.95
CA VAL A 172 -5.64 8.22 -7.95
C VAL A 172 -5.08 9.56 -7.50
N SER A 173 -5.39 9.97 -6.27
CA SER A 173 -5.06 11.29 -5.73
C SER A 173 -4.18 11.23 -4.49
N PHE A 174 -3.46 12.33 -4.23
CA PHE A 174 -2.72 12.59 -3.01
C PHE A 174 -3.19 13.92 -2.42
N TYR A 175 -3.64 13.90 -1.17
CA TYR A 175 -3.96 15.09 -0.39
C TYR A 175 -2.88 15.32 0.66
N ARG A 176 -2.22 16.47 0.58
CA ARG A 176 -1.11 16.84 1.46
C ARG A 176 -1.61 17.32 2.81
N ALA A 177 -1.60 16.43 3.80
CA ALA A 177 -1.93 16.73 5.19
C ALA A 177 -0.90 16.03 6.10
N PRO A 178 0.35 16.53 6.20
CA PRO A 178 1.44 15.81 6.85
C PRO A 178 1.21 15.49 8.34
N TYR A 179 0.37 16.31 9.00
CA TYR A 179 -0.06 16.13 10.39
C TYR A 179 -1.48 15.58 10.51
N LEU A 180 -2.17 15.30 9.39
CA LEU A 180 -3.60 14.99 9.25
C LEU A 180 -4.54 16.12 9.71
N VAL A 181 -4.35 16.60 10.93
CA VAL A 181 -5.04 17.76 11.52
C VAL A 181 -4.73 19.08 10.79
N ASP A 182 -5.58 20.07 11.01
CA ASP A 182 -5.55 21.33 10.25
C ASP A 182 -4.42 22.27 10.71
N ILE A 183 -3.88 23.05 9.76
CA ILE A 183 -2.99 24.19 10.06
C ILE A 183 -3.70 25.48 9.66
N GLY A 184 -4.22 26.20 10.65
CA GLY A 184 -4.86 27.50 10.45
C GLY A 184 -3.91 28.69 10.62
N VAL A 185 -4.42 29.90 10.38
CA VAL A 185 -3.73 31.15 10.72
C VAL A 185 -4.52 31.91 11.79
N ALA A 186 -3.90 32.12 12.96
CA ALA A 186 -4.43 32.94 14.03
C ALA A 186 -3.51 34.15 14.26
N GLN A 187 -4.03 35.37 14.20
CA GLN A 187 -3.26 36.61 14.44
C GLN A 187 -1.97 36.74 13.59
N GLY A 188 -1.99 36.21 12.35
CA GLY A 188 -0.84 36.20 11.45
C GLY A 188 0.22 35.12 11.74
N LYS A 189 -0.08 34.18 12.65
CA LYS A 189 0.76 33.04 13.03
C LYS A 189 0.13 31.72 12.58
N LYS A 190 0.94 30.78 12.09
CA LYS A 190 0.48 29.44 11.72
C LYS A 190 0.29 28.60 12.97
N VAL A 191 -0.87 27.96 13.10
CA VAL A 191 -1.21 27.15 14.28
C VAL A 191 -1.60 25.76 13.83
N LEU A 192 -0.89 24.74 14.33
CA LEU A 192 -1.24 23.34 14.17
C LEU A 192 -2.32 22.98 15.20
N TRP A 193 -3.56 22.78 14.76
CA TRP A 193 -4.71 22.52 15.64
C TRP A 193 -4.83 21.04 15.93
N LEU A 194 -4.29 20.56 17.04
CA LEU A 194 -4.25 19.13 17.37
C LEU A 194 -5.63 18.49 17.57
N ASP A 195 -6.66 19.32 17.77
CA ASP A 195 -8.06 18.98 17.99
C ASP A 195 -9.01 19.39 16.84
N ASP A 196 -8.49 19.92 15.72
CA ASP A 196 -9.28 20.23 14.52
C ASP A 196 -8.75 19.50 13.27
N ILE A 197 -9.68 19.03 12.44
CA ILE A 197 -9.43 18.27 11.20
C ILE A 197 -10.58 18.49 10.21
N SER A 198 -11.38 19.53 10.44
CA SER A 198 -12.61 19.79 9.69
C SER A 198 -12.31 20.25 8.27
N GLU A 199 -11.31 21.11 8.04
CA GLU A 199 -10.97 21.60 6.70
C GLU A 199 -10.36 20.48 5.83
N ASN A 200 -9.32 19.81 6.32
CA ASN A 200 -8.72 18.67 5.63
C ASN A 200 -9.73 17.53 5.45
N GLY A 201 -10.52 17.24 6.48
CA GLY A 201 -11.47 16.14 6.52
C GLY A 201 -12.57 16.23 5.46
N GLU A 202 -13.07 17.42 5.13
CA GLU A 202 -14.07 17.58 4.06
C GLU A 202 -13.54 17.11 2.69
N ALA A 203 -12.24 17.29 2.41
CA ALA A 203 -11.64 16.89 1.15
C ALA A 203 -11.53 15.36 0.97
N TRP A 204 -11.55 14.60 2.06
CA TRP A 204 -11.39 13.13 2.04
C TRP A 204 -12.71 12.37 1.86
N ARG A 205 -13.84 13.07 1.97
CA ARG A 205 -15.17 12.46 1.84
C ARG A 205 -15.40 11.92 0.44
N GLY A 206 -16.08 10.77 0.37
CA GLY A 206 -16.51 10.18 -0.90
C GLY A 206 -15.45 9.39 -1.67
N ALA A 207 -14.21 9.30 -1.19
CA ALA A 207 -13.23 8.36 -1.73
C ALA A 207 -13.64 6.90 -1.44
N ASP A 208 -13.48 6.01 -2.42
CA ASP A 208 -13.71 4.56 -2.24
C ASP A 208 -12.62 3.89 -1.41
N VAL A 209 -11.39 4.41 -1.49
CA VAL A 209 -10.25 3.96 -0.71
C VAL A 209 -9.48 5.16 -0.19
N LEU A 210 -9.25 5.20 1.12
CA LEU A 210 -8.40 6.18 1.80
C LEU A 210 -7.15 5.45 2.30
N SER A 211 -5.96 5.97 1.98
CA SER A 211 -4.67 5.47 2.46
C SER A 211 -3.94 6.58 3.18
N PHE A 212 -4.09 6.62 4.51
CA PHE A 212 -3.47 7.62 5.37
C PHE A 212 -2.02 7.26 5.70
N ASN A 213 -1.16 8.25 5.84
CA ASN A 213 0.12 8.14 6.54
C ASN A 213 0.42 9.43 7.31
N SER A 214 1.20 9.34 8.38
CA SER A 214 1.69 10.54 9.09
C SER A 214 2.79 10.15 10.06
N GLY A 215 3.91 10.88 10.07
CA GLY A 215 4.92 10.68 11.10
C GLY A 215 6.15 11.58 11.03
N HIS A 216 6.77 11.70 9.86
CA HIS A 216 8.09 12.34 9.73
C HIS A 216 8.06 13.82 10.14
N TRP A 217 6.99 14.51 9.76
CA TRP A 217 6.85 15.95 9.96
C TRP A 217 6.61 16.35 11.43
N TRP A 218 6.23 15.40 12.30
CA TRP A 218 5.99 15.64 13.73
C TRP A 218 7.27 15.87 14.54
N THR A 219 8.42 15.39 14.05
CA THR A 219 9.72 15.57 14.71
C THR A 219 10.52 16.75 14.12
N HIS A 220 9.98 17.43 13.10
CA HIS A 220 10.62 18.61 12.53
C HIS A 220 10.71 19.75 13.55
N THR A 221 11.84 20.45 13.53
CA THR A 221 12.13 21.62 14.37
C THR A 221 12.86 22.68 13.55
N GLY A 222 12.94 23.91 14.07
CA GLY A 222 13.63 25.02 13.39
C GLY A 222 13.00 25.32 12.03
N THR A 223 13.82 25.45 10.97
CA THR A 223 13.35 25.81 9.63
C THR A 223 12.49 24.75 8.92
N LEU A 224 12.45 23.52 9.44
CA LEU A 224 11.61 22.44 8.91
C LEU A 224 10.22 22.38 9.59
N GLN A 225 10.01 23.15 10.67
CA GLN A 225 8.75 23.19 11.41
C GLN A 225 7.70 23.99 10.62
N GLY A 226 6.56 23.37 10.31
CA GLY A 226 5.54 23.96 9.43
C GLY A 226 4.65 25.03 10.08
N TRP A 227 4.77 25.25 11.39
CA TRP A 227 3.85 26.00 12.24
C TRP A 227 4.60 26.84 13.30
N ASP A 228 4.00 27.95 13.73
CA ASP A 228 4.54 28.83 14.79
C ASP A 228 4.10 28.39 16.19
N TYR A 229 2.87 27.88 16.34
CA TYR A 229 2.28 27.39 17.59
C TYR A 229 1.52 26.07 17.37
N MET A 230 1.28 25.32 18.45
CA MET A 230 0.25 24.28 18.50
C MET A 230 -0.99 24.79 19.23
N GLY A 231 -2.17 24.43 18.74
CA GLY A 231 -3.45 24.65 19.38
C GLY A 231 -4.02 23.34 19.94
N ALA A 232 -4.57 23.38 21.15
CA ALA A 232 -5.35 22.28 21.73
C ALA A 232 -6.19 22.76 22.91
N ASP A 233 -7.39 22.21 23.09
CA ASP A 233 -8.29 22.46 24.23
C ASP A 233 -8.59 23.98 24.41
N GLY A 234 -8.67 24.72 23.30
CA GLY A 234 -8.85 26.19 23.27
C GLY A 234 -7.64 27.01 23.74
N ARG A 235 -6.46 26.40 23.83
CA ARG A 235 -5.19 27.04 24.25
C ARG A 235 -4.14 26.99 23.16
N TYR A 236 -3.19 27.90 23.24
CA TYR A 236 -2.00 27.98 22.38
C TYR A 236 -0.75 27.57 23.16
N TYR A 237 0.14 26.85 22.48
CA TYR A 237 1.41 26.37 23.00
C TYR A 237 2.50 26.76 21.99
N GLU A 238 3.58 27.40 22.46
CA GLU A 238 4.77 27.65 21.61
C GLU A 238 5.38 26.32 21.13
N ASP A 239 5.38 25.32 22.02
CA ASP A 239 5.81 23.98 21.67
C ASP A 239 5.13 22.91 22.56
N MET A 240 5.18 21.65 22.12
CA MET A 240 4.69 20.47 22.83
C MET A 240 5.61 19.28 22.58
N ASP A 241 5.68 18.35 23.54
CA ASP A 241 6.30 17.04 23.31
C ASP A 241 5.74 16.38 22.05
N ARG A 242 6.63 15.88 21.18
CA ARG A 242 6.28 15.40 19.84
C ARG A 242 5.40 14.16 19.88
N MET A 243 5.59 13.29 20.86
CA MET A 243 4.78 12.09 21.02
C MET A 243 3.40 12.43 21.59
N VAL A 244 3.29 13.39 22.51
CA VAL A 244 2.00 13.89 23.00
C VAL A 244 1.22 14.60 21.89
N ALA A 245 1.88 15.42 21.08
CA ALA A 245 1.26 16.07 19.93
C ALA A 245 0.76 15.04 18.90
N PHE A 246 1.59 14.06 18.54
CA PHE A 246 1.24 12.97 17.63
C PHE A 246 0.05 12.14 18.15
N GLN A 247 0.03 11.80 19.44
CA GLN A 247 -1.10 11.10 20.08
C GLN A 247 -2.40 11.88 19.98
N ARG A 248 -2.37 13.19 20.21
CA ARG A 248 -3.55 14.06 20.07
C ARG A 248 -4.06 14.10 18.63
N GLY A 249 -3.19 14.39 17.66
CA GLY A 249 -3.58 14.43 16.24
C GLY A 249 -4.12 13.10 15.72
N MET A 250 -3.50 11.97 16.11
CA MET A 250 -3.97 10.64 15.79
C MET A 250 -5.34 10.32 16.42
N ALA A 251 -5.62 10.80 17.63
CA ALA A 251 -6.93 10.65 18.25
C ALA A 251 -8.01 11.48 17.52
N THR A 252 -7.68 12.72 17.10
CA THR A 252 -8.55 13.59 16.30
C THR A 252 -8.88 12.97 14.94
N TRP A 253 -7.88 12.43 14.24
CA TRP A 253 -8.07 11.68 13.00
C TRP A 253 -8.93 10.43 13.19
N ALA A 254 -8.68 9.64 14.24
CA ALA A 254 -9.47 8.45 14.54
C ALA A 254 -10.95 8.77 14.79
N ASN A 255 -11.22 9.82 15.58
CA ASN A 255 -12.57 10.33 15.82
C ASN A 255 -13.25 10.79 14.52
N TRP A 256 -12.51 11.45 13.60
CA TRP A 256 -13.05 11.82 12.30
C TRP A 256 -13.42 10.58 11.47
N VAL A 257 -12.56 9.56 11.40
CA VAL A 257 -12.86 8.32 10.65
C VAL A 257 -14.08 7.59 11.24
N ASP A 258 -14.16 7.47 12.57
CA ASP A 258 -15.29 6.85 13.28
C ASP A 258 -16.62 7.59 13.07
N ALA A 259 -16.59 8.91 12.84
CA ALA A 259 -17.78 9.73 12.67
C ALA A 259 -18.22 9.90 11.19
N ASN A 260 -17.28 9.80 10.23
CA ASN A 260 -17.50 10.25 8.86
C ASN A 260 -17.36 9.17 7.78
N VAL A 261 -16.75 8.02 8.09
CA VAL A 261 -16.53 6.96 7.11
C VAL A 261 -17.59 5.87 7.23
N ASP A 262 -18.24 5.54 6.11
CA ASP A 262 -19.10 4.36 5.97
C ASP A 262 -18.26 3.16 5.50
N PRO A 263 -17.95 2.17 6.38
CA PRO A 263 -17.09 1.04 6.03
C PRO A 263 -17.73 0.06 5.02
N ALA A 264 -19.01 0.20 4.68
CA ALA A 264 -19.63 -0.53 3.57
C ALA A 264 -19.33 0.10 2.20
N LYS A 265 -18.84 1.34 2.15
CA LYS A 265 -18.52 2.09 0.93
C LYS A 265 -17.03 2.38 0.77
N THR A 266 -16.37 2.76 1.85
CA THR A 266 -14.98 3.24 1.84
C THR A 266 -14.08 2.30 2.63
N ARG A 267 -12.97 1.88 2.03
CA ARG A 267 -11.92 1.11 2.72
C ARG A 267 -10.83 2.06 3.23
N VAL A 268 -10.50 1.97 4.51
CA VAL A 268 -9.48 2.82 5.13
C VAL A 268 -8.23 2.00 5.45
N PHE A 269 -7.09 2.55 5.06
CA PHE A 269 -5.76 2.06 5.37
C PHE A 269 -4.98 3.13 6.14
N PHE A 270 -4.06 2.68 6.99
CA PHE A 270 -3.04 3.53 7.59
C PHE A 270 -1.67 2.88 7.36
N GLN A 271 -0.74 3.60 6.74
CA GLN A 271 0.65 3.19 6.55
C GLN A 271 1.42 3.41 7.86
N SER A 272 2.13 2.38 8.33
CA SER A 272 3.02 2.50 9.48
C SER A 272 4.25 3.38 9.16
N MET A 273 5.13 3.61 10.14
CA MET A 273 6.29 4.48 9.92
C MET A 273 7.24 3.92 8.85
N SER A 274 7.37 4.65 7.74
CA SER A 274 8.55 4.50 6.88
C SER A 274 9.80 4.85 7.72
N PRO A 275 10.86 4.03 7.69
CA PRO A 275 12.11 4.31 8.41
C PRO A 275 13.01 5.28 7.63
N THR A 276 14.00 5.80 8.34
CA THR A 276 15.12 6.56 7.75
C THR A 276 16.43 5.80 7.97
N HIS A 277 17.49 6.15 7.25
CA HIS A 277 18.82 5.52 7.36
C HIS A 277 19.96 6.56 7.34
N TYR A 278 19.88 7.54 8.25
CA TYR A 278 20.83 8.67 8.32
C TYR A 278 22.15 8.34 9.05
N SER A 279 22.21 7.24 9.79
CA SER A 279 23.34 6.88 10.65
C SER A 279 23.85 5.46 10.36
N SER A 280 25.12 5.38 9.97
CA SER A 280 25.84 4.12 9.77
C SER A 280 25.90 3.17 10.97
N LYS A 281 25.47 3.60 12.16
CA LYS A 281 25.32 2.75 13.37
C LYS A 281 24.05 1.88 13.37
N GLU A 282 23.11 2.14 12.44
CA GLU A 282 21.84 1.43 12.36
C GLU A 282 21.97 0.03 11.75
N TRP A 283 23.07 -0.26 11.03
CA TRP A 283 23.37 -1.57 10.44
C TRP A 283 24.84 -1.97 10.62
N ALA A 284 25.12 -3.27 10.47
CA ALA A 284 26.49 -3.78 10.45
C ALA A 284 27.16 -3.55 9.09
N ASN A 285 28.49 -3.35 9.12
CA ASN A 285 29.34 -3.13 7.94
C ASN A 285 28.86 -2.02 6.99
N PRO A 286 28.71 -0.78 7.48
CA PRO A 286 28.31 0.35 6.64
C PRO A 286 29.38 0.73 5.62
N VAL A 287 28.94 1.09 4.41
CA VAL A 287 29.80 1.55 3.31
C VAL A 287 30.12 3.04 3.44
N SER A 288 29.23 3.82 4.07
CA SER A 288 29.44 5.26 4.32
C SER A 288 28.94 5.70 5.70
N LYS A 289 28.65 7.00 5.89
CA LYS A 289 28.11 7.56 7.14
C LYS A 289 26.59 7.46 7.25
N ASN A 290 25.90 7.23 6.13
CA ASN A 290 24.45 7.19 5.97
C ASN A 290 24.09 6.22 4.83
N CYS A 291 22.89 6.29 4.26
CA CYS A 291 22.45 5.46 3.12
C CYS A 291 23.30 5.59 1.83
N TYR A 292 24.22 6.56 1.71
CA TYR A 292 25.03 6.71 0.49
C TYR A 292 25.94 5.49 0.24
N GLY A 293 25.94 5.00 -1.00
CA GLY A 293 26.77 3.86 -1.42
C GLY A 293 26.28 2.50 -0.94
N GLU A 294 25.14 2.44 -0.23
CA GLU A 294 24.51 1.19 0.17
C GLU A 294 23.72 0.61 -1.03
N THR A 295 24.10 -0.58 -1.51
CA THR A 295 23.55 -1.17 -2.77
C THR A 295 22.83 -2.50 -2.57
N ALA A 296 22.75 -2.98 -1.32
CA ALA A 296 22.02 -4.20 -0.95
C ALA A 296 21.31 -4.05 0.41
N PRO A 297 20.18 -4.75 0.62
CA PRO A 297 19.48 -4.78 1.90
C PRO A 297 20.37 -5.19 3.07
N ALA A 298 20.07 -4.70 4.28
CA ALA A 298 20.83 -4.99 5.49
C ALA A 298 21.00 -6.50 5.75
N ALA A 299 19.95 -7.29 5.57
CA ALA A 299 20.03 -8.74 5.74
C ALA A 299 20.91 -9.43 4.68
N ALA A 300 20.85 -8.99 3.43
CA ALA A 300 21.69 -9.53 2.36
C ALA A 300 23.17 -9.19 2.56
N ALA A 301 23.46 -7.94 2.95
CA ALA A 301 24.82 -7.48 3.26
C ALA A 301 25.42 -8.19 4.48
N ALA A 302 24.64 -8.36 5.56
CA ALA A 302 25.07 -9.10 6.74
C ALA A 302 25.33 -10.58 6.43
N ALA A 303 24.43 -11.25 5.69
CA ALA A 303 24.62 -12.64 5.26
C ALA A 303 25.87 -12.82 4.38
N ALA A 304 26.11 -11.92 3.43
CA ALA A 304 27.32 -11.92 2.60
C ALA A 304 28.61 -11.70 3.41
N ALA A 305 28.53 -10.99 4.54
CA ALA A 305 29.63 -10.79 5.47
C ALA A 305 29.76 -11.87 6.57
N GLY A 306 28.94 -12.93 6.54
CA GLY A 306 28.93 -13.98 7.56
C GLY A 306 28.40 -13.53 8.93
N LEU A 307 27.62 -12.45 8.98
CA LEU A 307 27.02 -11.89 10.19
C LEU A 307 25.55 -12.27 10.32
N ASN A 308 25.09 -12.46 11.56
CA ASN A 308 23.66 -12.59 11.85
C ASN A 308 22.94 -11.26 11.63
N ALA A 309 22.01 -11.25 10.67
CA ALA A 309 21.15 -10.11 10.35
C ALA A 309 20.04 -9.92 11.40
N THR A 310 20.37 -9.44 12.60
CA THR A 310 19.37 -8.98 13.57
C THR A 310 19.27 -7.46 13.56
N THR A 311 18.64 -6.89 12.53
CA THR A 311 18.05 -5.56 12.62
C THR A 311 16.80 -5.67 13.49
N ALA A 312 17.00 -5.74 14.80
CA ALA A 312 15.93 -5.59 15.77
C ALA A 312 15.50 -4.11 15.79
N GLN A 313 14.79 -3.68 14.74
CA GLN A 313 14.15 -2.38 14.68
C GLN A 313 13.12 -2.35 15.81
N ALA A 314 13.45 -1.69 16.92
CA ALA A 314 12.49 -1.48 18.00
C ALA A 314 11.29 -0.72 17.42
N THR A 315 10.07 -1.23 17.63
CA THR A 315 8.84 -0.58 17.18
C THR A 315 8.83 0.86 17.67
N SER A 316 8.80 1.81 16.72
CA SER A 316 8.96 3.23 17.06
C SER A 316 7.84 3.70 17.99
N GLY A 317 8.08 4.77 18.75
CA GLY A 317 7.03 5.37 19.59
C GLY A 317 5.81 5.76 18.76
N GLN A 318 6.00 6.19 17.51
CA GLN A 318 4.93 6.53 16.58
C GLN A 318 4.18 5.28 16.10
N ASP A 319 4.86 4.18 15.75
CA ASP A 319 4.19 2.90 15.42
C ASP A 319 3.36 2.38 16.60
N GLN A 320 3.85 2.51 17.84
CA GLN A 320 3.10 2.12 19.04
C GLN A 320 1.82 2.95 19.20
N VAL A 321 1.88 4.25 18.95
CA VAL A 321 0.72 5.14 18.95
C VAL A 321 -0.25 4.79 17.82
N ILE A 322 0.24 4.60 16.59
CA ILE A 322 -0.59 4.17 15.44
C ILE A 322 -1.33 2.88 15.80
N GLN A 323 -0.62 1.83 16.25
CA GLN A 323 -1.25 0.57 16.60
C GLN A 323 -2.24 0.70 17.76
N ALA A 324 -1.96 1.52 18.77
CA ALA A 324 -2.89 1.77 19.88
C ALA A 324 -4.16 2.50 19.41
N THR A 325 -4.01 3.53 18.58
CA THR A 325 -5.11 4.27 17.96
C THR A 325 -5.99 3.32 17.13
N LEU A 326 -5.42 2.57 16.18
CA LEU A 326 -6.19 1.67 15.31
C LEU A 326 -6.96 0.59 16.09
N ARG A 327 -6.40 0.07 17.19
CA ARG A 327 -7.07 -0.91 18.07
C ARG A 327 -8.24 -0.31 18.88
N SER A 328 -8.32 1.01 19.00
CA SER A 328 -9.35 1.72 19.76
C SER A 328 -10.52 2.24 18.90
N MET A 329 -10.36 2.24 17.58
CA MET A 329 -11.36 2.74 16.62
C MET A 329 -12.56 1.80 16.48
N LYS A 330 -13.72 2.37 16.17
CA LYS A 330 -14.94 1.61 15.82
C LYS A 330 -14.94 1.25 14.34
N SER A 331 -14.47 2.16 13.49
CA SER A 331 -14.36 1.95 12.05
C SER A 331 -13.15 1.06 11.74
N PRO A 332 -13.31 -0.01 10.94
CA PRO A 332 -12.21 -0.92 10.61
C PRO A 332 -11.17 -0.25 9.71
N VAL A 333 -9.96 -0.07 10.24
CA VAL A 333 -8.79 0.41 9.49
C VAL A 333 -7.78 -0.72 9.31
N ARG A 334 -7.21 -0.83 8.10
CA ARG A 334 -6.16 -1.80 7.78
C ARG A 334 -4.79 -1.17 7.96
N LEU A 335 -3.99 -1.69 8.87
CA LEU A 335 -2.58 -1.32 8.98
C LEU A 335 -1.80 -1.88 7.78
N LEU A 336 -1.10 -1.01 7.06
CA LEU A 336 -0.08 -1.37 6.09
C LEU A 336 1.26 -1.31 6.83
N ASP A 337 1.62 -2.42 7.51
CA ASP A 337 2.77 -2.51 8.44
C ASP A 337 4.09 -2.67 7.68
N ILE A 338 4.57 -1.56 7.13
CA ILE A 338 5.77 -1.48 6.31
C ILE A 338 7.05 -1.29 7.12
N SER A 339 6.98 -0.98 8.42
CA SER A 339 8.11 -0.44 9.19
C SER A 339 9.28 -1.43 9.22
N ALA A 340 9.00 -2.69 9.58
CA ALA A 340 10.02 -3.73 9.74
C ALA A 340 10.65 -4.16 8.40
N LEU A 341 9.84 -4.38 7.35
CA LEU A 341 10.36 -4.76 6.04
C LEU A 341 11.15 -3.62 5.38
N SER A 342 10.76 -2.36 5.63
CA SER A 342 11.43 -1.18 5.07
C SER A 342 12.75 -0.88 5.79
N ALA A 343 12.87 -1.22 7.08
CA ALA A 343 14.12 -1.05 7.84
C ALA A 343 15.26 -1.96 7.36
N LEU A 344 14.94 -2.96 6.54
CA LEU A 344 15.94 -3.79 5.88
C LEU A 344 16.51 -3.12 4.61
N ARG A 345 15.93 -2.01 4.13
CA ARG A 345 16.12 -1.47 2.78
C ARG A 345 16.96 -0.21 2.69
N LYS A 346 18.00 -0.07 3.53
CA LYS A 346 19.01 1.01 3.44
C LYS A 346 19.54 1.31 2.03
N ASP A 347 19.44 0.36 1.11
CA ASP A 347 19.81 0.46 -0.31
C ASP A 347 18.82 1.23 -1.20
N ALA A 348 17.56 1.41 -0.80
CA ALA A 348 16.50 1.91 -1.68
C ALA A 348 16.27 3.44 -1.65
N HIS A 349 17.05 4.19 -0.88
CA HIS A 349 16.94 5.65 -0.77
C HIS A 349 17.54 6.41 -1.98
N PRO A 350 17.08 7.64 -2.30
CA PRO A 350 17.71 8.52 -3.27
C PRO A 350 19.13 8.91 -2.93
N SER A 351 19.43 9.11 -1.64
CA SER A 351 20.72 9.60 -1.17
C SER A 351 21.09 10.92 -1.86
N VAL A 352 22.09 10.94 -2.74
CA VAL A 352 22.48 12.13 -3.53
C VAL A 352 21.90 12.17 -4.95
N TYR A 353 21.12 11.16 -5.33
CA TYR A 353 20.54 10.98 -6.66
C TYR A 353 19.11 11.56 -6.74
N SER A 354 18.92 12.76 -6.18
CA SER A 354 17.70 13.58 -6.32
C SER A 354 17.99 14.79 -7.22
N GLY A 355 16.97 15.34 -7.85
CA GLY A 355 17.06 16.57 -8.65
C GLY A 355 17.28 17.85 -7.83
N ASP A 356 16.93 17.83 -6.55
CA ASP A 356 16.87 19.00 -5.67
C ASP A 356 18.25 19.41 -5.12
N LEU A 357 19.24 18.53 -5.23
CA LEU A 357 20.60 18.77 -4.75
C LEU A 357 21.47 19.48 -5.79
N SER A 358 22.09 20.59 -5.35
CA SER A 358 23.13 21.27 -6.12
C SER A 358 24.37 20.38 -6.31
N PRO A 359 25.23 20.64 -7.33
CA PRO A 359 26.45 19.86 -7.54
C PRO A 359 27.37 19.78 -6.32
N ALA A 360 27.44 20.86 -5.52
CA ALA A 360 28.25 20.90 -4.29
C ALA A 360 27.68 19.99 -3.18
N GLN A 361 26.36 19.90 -3.05
CA GLN A 361 25.71 18.99 -2.11
C GLN A 361 25.90 17.53 -2.54
N ARG A 362 25.72 17.22 -3.84
CA ARG A 362 25.94 15.86 -4.37
C ARG A 362 27.38 15.38 -4.20
N ALA A 363 28.35 16.28 -4.33
CA ALA A 363 29.77 16.00 -4.09
C ALA A 363 30.11 15.75 -2.61
N ASN A 364 29.19 16.02 -1.68
CA ASN A 364 29.39 15.84 -0.24
C ASN A 364 28.25 15.00 0.40
N PRO A 365 28.13 13.70 0.07
CA PRO A 365 27.08 12.82 0.61
C PRO A 365 27.09 12.70 2.14
N GLY A 366 28.26 12.90 2.77
CA GLY A 366 28.41 12.93 4.23
C GLY A 366 28.10 14.28 4.89
N GLY A 367 27.71 15.30 4.11
CA GLY A 367 27.44 16.67 4.56
C GLY A 367 26.01 16.94 5.06
N GLY A 368 25.17 15.90 5.19
CA GLY A 368 23.80 16.03 5.66
C GLY A 368 22.76 16.40 4.60
N SER A 369 23.14 16.51 3.32
CA SER A 369 22.20 16.74 2.20
C SER A 369 21.76 15.47 1.48
N ALA A 370 22.26 14.29 1.85
CA ALA A 370 21.77 13.03 1.28
C ALA A 370 20.39 12.69 1.85
N ASP A 371 19.40 12.44 0.99
CA ASP A 371 18.09 11.98 1.40
C ASP A 371 18.14 10.49 1.76
N CYS A 372 18.01 10.21 3.05
CA CYS A 372 17.86 8.86 3.60
C CYS A 372 16.50 8.69 4.30
N SER A 373 15.47 9.35 3.78
CA SER A 373 14.08 9.29 4.25
C SER A 373 13.11 8.82 3.17
N HIS A 374 13.11 9.44 1.98
CA HIS A 374 12.26 9.01 0.87
C HIS A 374 12.90 7.86 0.08
N TRP A 375 12.21 7.36 -0.95
CA TRP A 375 12.62 6.16 -1.67
C TRP A 375 12.66 6.37 -3.18
N CYS A 376 13.64 5.73 -3.82
CA CYS A 376 13.73 5.70 -5.28
C CYS A 376 12.47 5.09 -5.91
N LEU A 377 12.03 5.65 -7.03
CA LEU A 377 11.01 5.08 -7.91
C LEU A 377 11.62 4.73 -9.28
N PRO A 378 11.46 3.49 -9.79
CA PRO A 378 10.94 2.31 -9.09
C PRO A 378 11.78 1.92 -7.86
N GLY A 379 11.20 1.15 -6.94
CA GLY A 379 11.87 0.77 -5.69
C GLY A 379 10.93 0.27 -4.58
N LEU A 380 11.24 0.63 -3.33
CA LEU A 380 10.54 0.11 -2.16
C LEU A 380 9.03 0.42 -2.14
N PRO A 381 8.54 1.62 -2.51
CA PRO A 381 7.11 1.91 -2.53
C PRO A 381 6.30 1.01 -3.48
N ASP A 382 6.92 0.40 -4.49
CA ASP A 382 6.27 -0.58 -5.35
C ASP A 382 5.88 -1.85 -4.56
N THR A 383 6.69 -2.23 -3.56
CA THR A 383 6.37 -3.31 -2.62
C THR A 383 5.27 -2.91 -1.65
N TRP A 384 5.27 -1.66 -1.18
CA TRP A 384 4.15 -1.15 -0.37
C TRP A 384 2.83 -1.19 -1.16
N ASN A 385 2.86 -0.86 -2.45
CA ASN A 385 1.71 -0.95 -3.34
C ASN A 385 1.33 -2.41 -3.69
N GLN A 386 2.28 -3.35 -3.74
CA GLN A 386 1.96 -4.79 -3.82
C GLN A 386 1.26 -5.29 -2.54
N LEU A 387 1.70 -4.87 -1.36
CA LEU A 387 1.06 -5.20 -0.08
C LEU A 387 -0.33 -4.55 0.05
N PHE A 388 -0.46 -3.28 -0.36
CA PHE A 388 -1.73 -2.57 -0.44
C PHE A 388 -2.71 -3.27 -1.39
N TYR A 389 -2.26 -3.67 -2.59
CA TYR A 389 -3.04 -4.46 -3.55
C TYR A 389 -3.51 -5.80 -2.97
N ALA A 390 -2.62 -6.53 -2.29
CA ALA A 390 -2.96 -7.78 -1.60
C ALA A 390 -4.05 -7.55 -0.53
N LEU A 391 -3.87 -6.54 0.33
CA LEU A 391 -4.84 -6.15 1.35
C LEU A 391 -6.09 -5.44 0.82
N LEU A 392 -6.14 -5.06 -0.45
CA LEU A 392 -7.28 -4.39 -1.08
C LEU A 392 -8.21 -5.39 -1.78
N PHE A 393 -7.69 -6.49 -2.33
CA PHE A 393 -8.49 -7.43 -3.12
C PHE A 393 -8.47 -8.90 -2.68
N TYR A 394 -7.54 -9.29 -1.80
CA TYR A 394 -7.34 -10.70 -1.41
C TYR A 394 -7.44 -10.94 0.11
N GLN A 395 -7.51 -9.86 0.89
CA GLN A 395 -7.91 -9.84 2.30
C GLN A 395 -8.99 -8.77 2.50
#